data_AF-A0A1S1LGD0-F1
#
_entry.id   AF-A0A1S1LGD0-F1
#
_cell.length_a   1.000
_cell.length_b   1.000
_cell.length_c   1.000
_cell.angle_alpha   90.00
_cell.angle_beta   90.00
_cell.angle_gamma   90.00
#
_symmetry.space_group_name_H-M   'P 1'
#
loop_
_entity.id
_entity.type
_entity.pdbx_description
1 polymer ?
#
loop_
_entity_poly.entity_id
_entity_poly.type
_entity_poly.pdbx_seq_one_letter_code
_entity_poly.pdbx_strand_id
1 'polypeptide(L)'
;MTPTGTNTRQRISLDAFITGLLAALAETGTRAISVVNAPFYAAMHAAFAEFENSCTGFGTKLTFWITLHPVYQDSADVREGLTRAAVRGLVTFDSPHFVMMRIVVTEQDCTSYLEGLPGTPDLYRSAAAAFLTAYSRVVSAQPAIQSRGARVWK
;
A
#
# COMPACT_ATOMS: atom_id res chain seq x y z
N MET A 1 -36.70 24.34 -9.06
CA MET A 1 -35.36 24.27 -8.43
C MET A 1 -34.61 23.11 -9.07
N THR A 2 -33.75 23.41 -10.02
CA THR A 2 -32.83 22.41 -10.61
C THR A 2 -31.68 22.21 -9.63
N PRO A 3 -31.40 20.98 -9.16
CA PRO A 3 -30.20 20.73 -8.41
C PRO A 3 -29.02 20.89 -9.36
N THR A 4 -28.37 22.05 -9.31
CA THR A 4 -27.04 22.27 -9.89
C THR A 4 -26.04 21.51 -9.04
N GLY A 5 -26.14 20.18 -9.05
CA GLY A 5 -25.18 19.30 -8.40
C GLY A 5 -23.90 19.33 -9.22
N THR A 6 -22.94 20.16 -8.80
CA THR A 6 -21.55 20.02 -9.23
C THR A 6 -21.10 18.64 -8.80
N ASN A 7 -21.22 17.70 -9.73
CA ASN A 7 -20.72 16.33 -9.66
C ASN A 7 -19.19 16.42 -9.67
N THR A 8 -18.63 16.95 -8.58
CA THR A 8 -17.20 17.16 -8.41
C THR A 8 -16.62 15.77 -8.23
N ARG A 9 -16.23 15.15 -9.35
CA ARG A 9 -15.58 13.84 -9.33
C ARG A 9 -14.42 13.91 -8.34
N GLN A 10 -14.51 13.12 -7.28
CA GLN A 10 -13.46 13.06 -6.29
C GLN A 10 -12.18 12.56 -6.97
N ARG A 11 -11.12 13.35 -6.84
CA ARG A 11 -9.81 13.03 -7.39
C ARG A 11 -9.03 12.26 -6.33
N ILE A 12 -8.53 11.10 -6.69
CA ILE A 12 -7.71 10.29 -5.78
C ILE A 12 -6.26 10.45 -6.22
N SER A 13 -5.45 11.01 -5.33
CA SER A 13 -4.00 11.17 -5.51
C SER A 13 -3.26 9.91 -5.07
N LEU A 14 -2.00 9.78 -5.49
CA LEU A 14 -1.10 8.71 -5.03
C LEU A 14 -1.02 8.68 -3.51
N ASP A 15 -0.94 9.85 -2.90
CA ASP A 15 -0.83 10.01 -1.46
C ASP A 15 -2.09 9.56 -0.69
N ALA A 16 -3.28 9.85 -1.23
CA ALA A 16 -4.54 9.32 -0.72
C ALA A 16 -4.60 7.79 -0.83
N PHE A 17 -4.19 7.24 -1.98
CA PHE A 17 -4.09 5.80 -2.19
C PHE A 17 -3.15 5.12 -1.19
N ILE A 18 -1.93 5.62 -1.02
CA ILE A 18 -0.95 5.05 -0.09
C ILE A 18 -1.45 5.16 1.35
N THR A 19 -2.00 6.30 1.76
CA THR A 19 -2.54 6.50 3.11
C THR A 19 -3.66 5.51 3.40
N GLY A 20 -4.63 5.39 2.48
CA GLY A 20 -5.76 4.47 2.65
C GLY A 20 -5.36 3.00 2.61
N LEU A 21 -4.40 2.63 1.74
CA LEU A 21 -3.85 1.27 1.70
C LEU A 21 -3.15 0.91 3.02
N LEU A 22 -2.34 1.81 3.58
CA LEU A 22 -1.66 1.59 4.86
C LEU A 22 -2.66 1.49 6.03
N ALA A 23 -3.69 2.34 6.04
CA ALA A 23 -4.76 2.29 7.04
C ALA A 23 -5.54 0.96 6.95
N ALA A 24 -5.92 0.53 5.75
CA ALA A 24 -6.59 -0.74 5.54
C ALA A 24 -5.71 -1.95 5.91
N LEU A 25 -4.40 -1.91 5.62
CA LEU A 25 -3.47 -2.95 6.06
C LEU A 25 -3.34 -2.99 7.59
N ALA A 26 -3.27 -1.82 8.24
CA ALA A 26 -3.27 -1.75 9.70
C ALA A 26 -4.58 -2.27 10.33
N GLU A 27 -5.74 -2.02 9.71
CA GLU A 27 -7.05 -2.56 10.10
C GLU A 27 -7.06 -4.10 10.09
N THR A 28 -6.34 -4.73 9.15
CA THR A 28 -6.14 -6.21 9.13
C THR A 28 -5.14 -6.74 10.16
N GLY A 29 -4.54 -5.88 10.98
CA GLY A 29 -3.49 -6.24 11.94
C GLY A 29 -2.08 -6.33 11.33
N THR A 30 -1.90 -5.95 10.06
CA THR A 30 -0.57 -5.90 9.44
C THR A 30 0.24 -4.74 10.00
N ARG A 31 1.35 -5.03 10.68
CA ARG A 31 2.21 -4.02 11.33
C ARG A 31 3.58 -3.84 10.70
N ALA A 32 4.08 -4.84 9.99
CA ALA A 32 5.39 -4.80 9.36
C ALA A 32 5.36 -5.54 8.02
N ILE A 33 6.02 -4.96 7.02
CA ILE A 33 6.11 -5.49 5.66
C ILE A 33 7.55 -5.36 5.22
N SER A 34 8.12 -6.45 4.67
CA SER A 34 9.41 -6.35 4.02
C SER A 34 9.22 -5.69 2.65
N VAL A 35 9.92 -4.57 2.43
CA VAL A 35 9.88 -3.84 1.16
C VAL A 35 11.07 -4.18 0.27
N VAL A 36 11.80 -5.25 0.61
CA VAL A 36 12.91 -5.74 -0.22
C VAL A 36 12.36 -6.50 -1.42
N ASN A 37 12.88 -6.16 -2.59
CA ASN A 37 12.72 -6.86 -3.86
C ASN A 37 11.37 -6.66 -4.57
N ALA A 38 11.30 -7.27 -5.76
CA ALA A 38 10.14 -7.37 -6.63
C ALA A 38 8.80 -7.79 -5.97
N PRO A 39 8.74 -8.67 -4.93
CA PRO A 39 7.47 -9.13 -4.35
C PRO A 39 6.62 -7.99 -3.78
N PHE A 40 7.26 -7.05 -3.09
CA PHE A 40 6.56 -5.91 -2.50
C PHE A 40 5.96 -5.01 -3.58
N TYR A 41 6.75 -4.64 -4.60
CA TYR A 41 6.29 -3.79 -5.68
C TYR A 41 5.25 -4.48 -6.57
N ALA A 42 5.37 -5.78 -6.80
CA ALA A 42 4.35 -6.57 -7.46
C ALA A 42 3.03 -6.59 -6.68
N ALA A 43 3.09 -6.72 -5.34
CA ALA A 43 1.90 -6.63 -4.49
C ALA A 43 1.28 -5.22 -4.49
N MET A 44 2.09 -4.17 -4.48
CA MET A 44 1.63 -2.78 -4.65
C MET A 44 0.93 -2.57 -5.99
N HIS A 45 1.49 -3.11 -7.07
CA HIS A 45 0.88 -3.04 -8.40
C HIS A 45 -0.45 -3.81 -8.46
N ALA A 46 -0.54 -5.00 -7.83
CA ALA A 46 -1.79 -5.75 -7.72
C ALA A 46 -2.86 -4.97 -6.92
N ALA A 47 -2.48 -4.34 -5.81
CA ALA A 47 -3.36 -3.49 -5.02
C ALA A 47 -3.90 -2.30 -5.83
N PHE A 48 -3.03 -1.66 -6.62
CA PHE A 48 -3.40 -0.55 -7.49
C PHE A 48 -4.36 -0.99 -8.60
N ALA A 49 -4.10 -2.12 -9.27
CA ALA A 49 -4.98 -2.63 -10.31
C ALA A 49 -6.38 -2.95 -9.76
N GLU A 50 -6.47 -3.56 -8.57
CA GLU A 50 -7.74 -3.81 -7.88
C GLU A 50 -8.46 -2.49 -7.54
N PHE A 51 -7.71 -1.51 -7.04
CA PHE A 51 -8.24 -0.19 -6.71
C PHE A 51 -8.78 0.54 -7.95
N GLU A 52 -8.02 0.53 -9.06
CA GLU A 52 -8.42 1.13 -10.33
C GLU A 52 -9.69 0.48 -10.90
N ASN A 53 -9.75 -0.85 -10.91
CA ASN A 53 -10.93 -1.59 -11.34
C ASN A 53 -12.15 -1.20 -10.52
N SER A 54 -12.00 -1.12 -9.20
CA SER A 54 -13.09 -0.74 -8.29
C SER A 54 -13.52 0.71 -8.47
N CYS A 55 -12.59 1.63 -8.76
CA CYS A 55 -12.88 3.05 -8.99
C CYS A 55 -13.81 3.32 -10.19
N THR A 56 -13.85 2.43 -11.19
CA THR A 56 -14.72 2.60 -12.38
C THR A 56 -16.22 2.68 -12.01
N GLY A 57 -16.62 2.06 -10.89
CA GLY A 57 -18.00 2.07 -10.40
C GLY A 57 -18.41 3.30 -9.59
N PHE A 58 -17.46 4.10 -9.07
CA PHE A 58 -17.74 5.16 -8.09
C PHE A 58 -17.59 6.58 -8.63
N GLY A 59 -17.34 6.75 -9.93
CA GLY A 59 -17.16 8.08 -10.54
C GLY A 59 -15.91 8.83 -10.04
N THR A 60 -15.00 8.14 -9.36
CA THR A 60 -13.72 8.66 -8.89
C THR A 60 -12.71 8.71 -10.04
N LYS A 61 -11.85 9.73 -10.07
CA LYS A 61 -10.79 9.85 -11.07
C LYS A 61 -9.43 9.73 -10.38
N LEU A 62 -8.64 8.73 -10.79
CA LEU A 62 -7.24 8.63 -10.40
C LEU A 62 -6.41 9.71 -11.10
N THR A 63 -5.48 10.31 -10.37
CA THR A 63 -4.55 11.32 -10.91
C THR A 63 -3.10 10.84 -10.93
N PHE A 64 -2.89 9.54 -10.81
CA PHE A 64 -1.58 8.90 -10.74
C PHE A 64 -1.65 7.51 -11.36
N TRP A 65 -0.49 6.93 -11.65
CA TRP A 65 -0.34 5.56 -12.14
C TRP A 65 0.86 4.93 -11.42
N ILE A 66 0.80 3.62 -11.16
CA ILE A 66 1.94 2.87 -10.63
C ILE A 66 2.51 2.01 -11.75
N THR A 67 3.74 2.30 -12.16
CA THR A 67 4.45 1.53 -13.18
C THR A 67 5.64 0.79 -12.57
N LEU A 68 5.82 -0.48 -12.94
CA LEU A 68 6.98 -1.28 -12.55
C LEU A 68 8.12 -1.11 -13.57
N HIS A 69 9.35 -0.95 -13.08
CA HIS A 69 10.53 -0.93 -13.93
C HIS A 69 10.77 -2.34 -14.51
N PRO A 70 10.97 -2.49 -15.83
CA PRO A 70 11.02 -3.81 -16.47
C PRO A 70 12.16 -4.71 -15.97
N VAL A 71 13.31 -4.11 -15.63
CA VAL A 71 14.48 -4.83 -15.12
C VAL A 71 14.45 -5.00 -13.59
N TYR A 72 14.41 -3.91 -12.84
CA TYR A 72 14.50 -3.95 -11.37
C TYR A 72 13.20 -4.34 -10.66
N GLN A 73 12.06 -4.33 -11.37
CA GLN A 73 10.74 -4.66 -10.84
C GLN A 73 10.36 -3.80 -9.61
N ASP A 74 10.89 -2.59 -9.53
CA ASP A 74 10.56 -1.58 -8.54
C ASP A 74 9.65 -0.49 -9.13
N SER A 75 9.19 0.47 -8.33
CA SER A 75 8.39 1.60 -8.81
C SER A 75 8.81 2.90 -8.14
N ALA A 76 9.14 3.91 -8.95
CA ALA A 76 9.48 5.24 -8.47
C ALA A 76 8.28 5.90 -7.77
N ASP A 77 7.07 5.72 -8.30
CA ASP A 77 5.83 6.26 -7.73
C ASP A 77 5.57 5.67 -6.33
N VAL A 78 5.72 4.35 -6.18
CA VAL A 78 5.59 3.68 -4.87
C VAL A 78 6.62 4.22 -3.88
N ARG A 79 7.89 4.37 -4.29
CA ARG A 79 8.94 4.94 -3.42
C ARG A 79 8.61 6.37 -2.99
N GLU A 80 8.15 7.21 -3.91
CA GLU A 80 7.76 8.59 -3.61
C GLU A 80 6.57 8.62 -2.65
N GLY A 81 5.56 7.77 -2.87
CA GLY A 81 4.40 7.63 -1.99
C GLY A 81 4.78 7.18 -0.58
N LEU A 82 5.63 6.16 -0.45
CA LEU A 82 6.14 5.70 0.83
C LEU A 82 7.02 6.73 1.54
N THR A 83 7.82 7.48 0.79
CA THR A 83 8.64 8.58 1.34
C THR A 83 7.74 9.66 1.94
N ARG A 84 6.67 10.05 1.23
CA ARG A 84 5.67 11.01 1.75
C ARG A 84 4.93 10.46 2.97
N ALA A 85 4.57 9.18 2.96
CA ALA A 85 3.95 8.52 4.11
C ALA A 85 4.89 8.51 5.33
N ALA A 86 6.19 8.29 5.13
CA ALA A 86 7.19 8.32 6.20
C ALA A 86 7.36 9.72 6.78
N VAL A 87 7.41 10.76 5.94
CA VAL A 87 7.46 12.17 6.39
C VAL A 87 6.23 12.54 7.24
N ARG A 88 5.07 11.94 6.97
CA ARG A 88 3.84 12.13 7.75
C ARG A 88 3.75 11.25 9.00
N GLY A 89 4.74 10.39 9.24
CA GLY A 89 4.75 9.47 10.38
C GLY A 89 3.77 8.29 10.24
N LEU A 90 3.30 7.97 9.02
CA LEU A 90 2.44 6.80 8.80
C LEU A 90 3.23 5.49 8.79
N VAL A 91 4.51 5.56 8.43
CA VAL A 91 5.44 4.42 8.41
C VAL A 91 6.82 4.80 8.93
N THR A 92 7.56 3.81 9.43
CA THR A 92 8.99 3.93 9.74
C THR A 92 9.79 2.83 9.03
N PHE A 93 11.08 3.06 8.80
CA PHE A 93 11.99 2.09 8.20
C PHE A 93 13.11 1.71 9.17
N ASP A 94 13.32 0.41 9.40
CA ASP A 94 14.20 -0.09 10.47
C ASP A 94 15.71 -0.10 10.13
N SER A 95 16.14 0.38 8.96
CA SER A 95 17.57 0.34 8.59
C SER A 95 17.90 1.33 7.48
N PRO A 96 19.19 1.69 7.29
CA PRO A 96 19.64 2.48 6.14
C PRO A 96 19.32 1.82 4.78
N HIS A 97 19.01 0.52 4.77
CA HIS A 97 18.71 -0.23 3.55
C HIS A 97 17.21 -0.44 3.29
N PHE A 98 16.32 0.18 4.08
CA PHE A 98 14.87 0.07 3.89
C PHE A 98 14.38 -1.38 3.83
N VAL A 99 14.92 -2.29 4.65
CA VAL A 99 14.57 -3.72 4.55
C VAL A 99 13.16 -4.02 5.05
N MET A 100 12.75 -3.30 6.09
CA MET A 100 11.49 -3.49 6.77
C MET A 100 10.80 -2.14 6.94
N MET A 101 9.55 -2.08 6.50
CA MET A 101 8.64 -0.97 6.74
C MET A 101 7.69 -1.35 7.86
N ARG A 102 7.60 -0.52 8.90
CA ARG A 102 6.59 -0.65 9.95
C ARG A 102 5.48 0.35 9.72
N ILE A 103 4.24 -0.09 9.87
CA ILE A 103 3.05 0.75 9.80
C ILE A 103 2.77 1.30 11.20
N VAL A 104 2.76 2.62 11.33
CA VAL A 104 2.56 3.34 12.60
C VAL A 104 1.08 3.64 12.84
N VAL A 105 0.26 3.62 11.80
CA VAL A 105 -1.19 3.86 11.87
C VAL A 105 -1.83 2.95 12.92
N THR A 106 -2.43 3.53 13.95
CA THR A 106 -3.11 2.76 14.99
C THR A 106 -4.48 2.30 14.51
N GLU A 107 -5.05 1.30 15.18
CA GLU A 107 -6.41 0.83 14.85
C GLU A 107 -7.47 1.94 15.01
N GLN A 108 -7.28 2.84 15.99
CA GLN A 108 -8.15 4.00 16.20
C GLN A 108 -8.06 5.01 15.04
N ASP A 109 -6.87 5.18 14.47
CA ASP A 109 -6.66 6.10 13.34
C ASP A 109 -7.18 5.52 12.02
N CYS A 110 -7.25 4.18 11.88
CA CYS A 110 -7.67 3.52 10.64
C CYS A 110 -9.03 4.03 10.16
N THR A 111 -10.04 4.05 11.04
CA THR A 111 -11.39 4.52 10.70
C THR A 111 -11.35 5.99 10.28
N SER A 112 -10.65 6.85 11.03
CA SER A 112 -10.56 8.27 10.70
C SER A 112 -9.87 8.53 9.37
N TYR A 113 -8.81 7.78 9.03
CA TYR A 113 -8.16 7.91 7.73
C TYR A 113 -9.08 7.41 6.60
N LEU A 114 -9.66 6.22 6.74
CA LEU A 114 -10.48 5.62 5.68
C LEU A 114 -11.74 6.44 5.36
N GLU A 115 -12.39 7.01 6.38
CA GLU A 115 -13.58 7.86 6.20
C GLU A 115 -13.23 9.27 5.68
N GLY A 116 -12.01 9.75 5.96
CA GLY A 116 -11.55 11.07 5.54
C GLY A 116 -10.96 11.13 4.12
N LEU A 117 -10.73 9.98 3.49
CA LEU A 117 -10.12 9.89 2.16
C LEU A 117 -11.19 9.90 1.04
N PRO A 118 -10.85 10.38 -0.16
CA PRO A 118 -11.76 10.33 -1.31
C PRO A 118 -12.08 8.87 -1.70
N GLY A 119 -13.29 8.61 -2.18
CA GLY A 119 -13.80 7.25 -2.40
C GLY A 119 -14.45 6.64 -1.15
N THR A 120 -14.79 5.36 -1.21
CA THR A 120 -15.34 4.63 -0.06
C THR A 120 -14.24 3.88 0.68
N PRO A 121 -14.34 3.66 2.01
CA PRO A 121 -13.42 2.81 2.76
C PRO A 121 -13.20 1.43 2.13
N ASP A 122 -14.24 0.86 1.54
CA ASP A 122 -14.20 -0.48 0.93
C ASP A 122 -13.26 -0.57 -0.28
N LEU A 123 -13.04 0.54 -1.01
CA LEU A 123 -12.04 0.57 -2.09
C LEU A 123 -10.65 0.25 -1.56
N TYR A 124 -10.27 0.87 -0.44
CA TYR A 124 -8.97 0.69 0.18
C TYR A 124 -8.82 -0.69 0.81
N ARG A 125 -9.90 -1.21 1.41
CA ARG A 125 -9.94 -2.58 1.94
C ARG A 125 -9.78 -3.63 0.84
N SER A 126 -10.44 -3.47 -0.30
CA SER A 126 -10.25 -4.38 -1.44
C SER A 126 -8.81 -4.37 -1.93
N ALA A 127 -8.22 -3.17 -2.08
CA ALA A 127 -6.83 -3.02 -2.45
C ALA A 127 -5.86 -3.67 -1.45
N ALA A 128 -6.10 -3.53 -0.14
CA ALA A 128 -5.32 -4.20 0.90
C ALA A 128 -5.44 -5.73 0.85
N ALA A 129 -6.64 -6.27 0.59
CA ALA A 129 -6.83 -7.69 0.40
C ALA A 129 -6.08 -8.23 -0.83
N ALA A 130 -6.12 -7.50 -1.95
CA ALA A 130 -5.34 -7.81 -3.15
C ALA A 130 -3.82 -7.75 -2.88
N PHE A 131 -3.36 -6.75 -2.14
CA PHE A 131 -1.98 -6.64 -1.68
C PHE A 131 -1.55 -7.89 -0.92
N LEU A 132 -2.27 -8.26 0.15
CA LEU A 132 -1.91 -9.39 1.01
C LEU A 132 -1.96 -10.72 0.25
N THR A 133 -2.92 -10.88 -0.65
CA THR A 133 -3.03 -12.07 -1.52
C THR A 133 -1.82 -12.18 -2.45
N ALA A 134 -1.43 -11.10 -3.11
CA ALA A 134 -0.27 -11.09 -3.99
C ALA A 134 1.05 -11.28 -3.20
N TYR A 135 1.18 -10.60 -2.07
CA TYR A 135 2.37 -10.63 -1.23
C TYR A 135 2.62 -12.02 -0.63
N SER A 136 1.59 -12.64 -0.05
CA SER A 136 1.68 -13.97 0.57
C SER A 136 2.06 -15.08 -0.41
N ARG A 137 1.56 -15.02 -1.65
CA ARG A 137 1.91 -15.98 -2.72
C ARG A 137 3.42 -15.99 -2.98
N VAL A 138 4.03 -14.82 -3.01
CA VAL A 138 5.45 -14.69 -3.33
C VAL A 138 6.33 -15.03 -2.13
N VAL A 139 5.96 -14.58 -0.93
CA VAL A 139 6.68 -14.91 0.31
C VAL A 139 6.66 -16.42 0.57
N SER A 140 5.54 -17.09 0.32
CA SER A 140 5.43 -18.56 0.50
C SER A 140 6.18 -19.36 -0.56
N ALA A 141 6.42 -18.79 -1.75
CA ALA A 141 7.15 -19.42 -2.84
C ALA A 141 8.67 -19.31 -2.71
N GLN A 142 9.16 -18.40 -1.85
CA GLN A 142 10.58 -18.36 -1.54
C GLN A 142 10.91 -19.60 -0.70
N PRO A 143 11.82 -20.50 -1.19
CA PRO A 143 12.28 -21.60 -0.36
C PRO A 143 12.83 -21.00 0.92
N ALA A 144 12.55 -21.64 2.06
CA ALA A 144 13.16 -21.25 3.33
C ALA A 144 14.68 -21.39 3.18
N ILE A 145 15.34 -20.33 2.67
CA ILE A 145 16.79 -20.23 2.61
C ILE A 145 17.23 -19.97 4.04
N GLN A 146 17.24 -21.08 4.77
CA GLN A 146 18.17 -21.46 5.81
C GLN A 146 18.66 -20.32 6.70
N SER A 147 18.07 -20.30 7.90
CA SER A 147 18.73 -20.02 9.17
C SER A 147 19.97 -20.93 9.45
N ARG A 148 20.75 -21.31 8.43
CA ARG A 148 22.07 -21.93 8.59
C ARG A 148 23.09 -20.82 8.77
N GLY A 149 23.37 -20.44 10.01
CA GLY A 149 24.47 -19.52 10.24
C GLY A 149 24.70 -18.98 11.64
N ALA A 150 23.88 -19.28 12.64
CA ALA A 150 24.24 -18.97 14.03
C ALA A 150 25.25 -20.02 14.54
N ARG A 151 26.50 -19.98 14.06
CA ARG A 151 27.62 -20.61 14.79
C ARG A 151 27.84 -19.77 16.04
N VAL A 152 27.38 -20.30 17.16
CA VAL A 152 27.83 -19.88 18.49
C VAL A 152 29.32 -20.19 18.58
N TRP A 153 30.16 -19.16 18.50
CA TRP A 153 31.54 -19.26 18.94
C TRP A 153 31.51 -19.34 20.47
N LYS A 154 31.95 -20.47 21.01
CA LYS A 154 32.24 -20.64 22.44
C LYS A 154 33.64 -20.15 22.73
#